data_AF-D7WDD6-F1
#
_entry.id   AF-D7WDD6-F1
#
_cell.length_a   1.000
_cell.length_b   1.000
_cell.length_c   1.000
_cell.angle_alpha   90.00
_cell.angle_beta   90.00
_cell.angle_gamma   90.00
#
_symmetry.space_group_name_H-M   'P 1'
#
loop_
_entity.id
_entity.type
_entity.pdbx_description
1 polymer ?
#
loop_
_entity_poly.entity_id
_entity_poly.type
_entity_poly.pdbx_seq_one_letter_code
_entity_poly.pdbx_strand_id
1 'polypeptide(L)'
;MGSRNEEDMKGINYGRLAATVILVRDGIAGLEVWMQERVLTMRNYPGMTVFPGGGVDIRDFPADKEDAKELWSGRSVHDLAKQLDVKPRQAHALMFAAVRELFEETGTLLLVDDNDKLLQDARPFHQIRKRLESHELSFTEVLEETGLDVDATLLKPSGRWVGKSEKGTWFDTFTFVAELPHGQEPDVATGEASDANWFPPSLLIDGWRQGLVRFAPSTWAQLYDISEFASVDEIMDNVKGKEIEAVVGDPVDIPRYRELFESNPVNRMGKKFEL
;
A
#
# COMPACT_ATOMS: atom_id res chain seq x y z
N MET A 1 27.15 14.41 5.44
CA MET A 1 26.94 13.77 4.13
C MET A 1 26.79 12.26 4.33
N GLY A 2 25.60 11.79 4.70
CA GLY A 2 25.23 10.41 4.38
C GLY A 2 24.77 10.42 2.93
N SER A 3 25.34 9.61 2.05
CA SER A 3 24.77 9.43 0.72
C SER A 3 23.56 8.52 0.83
N ARG A 4 22.46 8.83 0.13
CA ARG A 4 21.40 7.88 -0.19
C ARG A 4 22.02 6.51 -0.53
N ASN A 5 21.76 5.51 0.32
CA ASN A 5 22.43 4.22 0.29
C ASN A 5 21.47 3.16 -0.25
N GLU A 6 21.83 2.49 -1.34
CA GLU A 6 21.00 1.42 -1.91
C GLU A 6 20.77 0.26 -0.93
N GLU A 7 21.63 0.07 0.07
CA GLU A 7 21.40 -0.89 1.16
C GLU A 7 20.20 -0.51 2.04
N ASP A 8 19.85 0.78 2.16
CA ASP A 8 18.67 1.18 2.93
C ASP A 8 17.37 0.81 2.21
N MET A 9 17.40 0.55 0.89
CA MET A 9 16.24 0.07 0.11
C MET A 9 15.96 -1.43 0.30
N LYS A 10 16.79 -2.13 1.06
CA LYS A 10 16.70 -3.58 1.25
C LYS A 10 16.13 -3.91 2.63
N GLY A 11 15.16 -4.82 2.63
CA GLY A 11 14.56 -5.41 3.81
C GLY A 11 15.09 -6.82 4.09
N ILE A 12 14.25 -7.63 4.73
CA ILE A 12 14.55 -9.04 5.04
C ILE A 12 14.85 -9.81 3.73
N ASN A 13 15.83 -10.72 3.77
CA ASN A 13 16.30 -11.50 2.63
C ASN A 13 16.81 -10.66 1.43
N TYR A 14 17.27 -9.43 1.67
CA TYR A 14 17.59 -8.46 0.62
C TYR A 14 16.39 -8.15 -0.29
N GLY A 15 15.18 -8.34 0.23
CA GLY A 15 13.95 -8.03 -0.46
C GLY A 15 13.84 -6.53 -0.70
N ARG A 16 13.29 -6.15 -1.85
CA ARG A 16 12.99 -4.74 -2.13
C ARG A 16 11.90 -4.28 -1.18
N LEU A 17 12.13 -3.17 -0.49
CA LEU A 17 11.09 -2.55 0.32
C LEU A 17 9.94 -2.09 -0.58
N ALA A 18 8.71 -2.36 -0.14
CA ALA A 18 7.50 -1.94 -0.82
C ALA A 18 6.45 -1.52 0.20
N ALA A 19 5.53 -0.66 -0.23
CA ALA A 19 4.39 -0.22 0.56
C ALA A 19 3.11 -0.49 -0.21
N THR A 20 2.07 -0.92 0.52
CA THR A 20 0.74 -1.17 -0.01
C THR A 20 -0.29 -0.49 0.88
N VAL A 21 -1.30 0.13 0.28
CA VAL A 21 -2.35 0.86 0.99
C VAL A 21 -3.70 0.21 0.77
N ILE A 22 -4.31 -0.22 1.87
CA ILE A 22 -5.69 -0.66 1.92
C ILE A 22 -6.54 0.58 2.18
N LEU A 23 -7.03 1.17 1.09
CA LEU A 23 -7.95 2.29 1.15
C LEU A 23 -9.35 1.76 1.47
N VAL A 24 -9.92 2.22 2.58
CA VAL A 24 -11.22 1.77 3.10
C VAL A 24 -12.24 2.90 3.14
N ARG A 25 -13.51 2.54 3.03
CA ARG A 25 -14.64 3.43 3.35
C ARG A 25 -15.82 2.63 3.89
N ASP A 26 -16.73 3.30 4.58
CA ASP A 26 -18.05 2.74 4.87
C ASP A 26 -19.00 3.02 3.69
N GLY A 27 -19.39 1.96 3.00
CA GLY A 27 -20.39 1.97 1.94
C GLY A 27 -21.81 1.75 2.46
N ILE A 28 -22.77 1.65 1.54
CA ILE A 28 -24.20 1.46 1.89
C ILE A 28 -24.43 0.14 2.65
N ALA A 29 -23.65 -0.89 2.33
CA ALA A 29 -23.78 -2.23 2.90
C ALA A 29 -22.73 -2.54 3.98
N GLY A 30 -21.99 -1.53 4.44
CA GLY A 30 -20.87 -1.67 5.36
C GLY A 30 -19.53 -1.42 4.69
N LEU A 31 -18.47 -1.93 5.31
CA LEU A 31 -17.08 -1.75 4.87
C LEU A 31 -16.84 -2.14 3.39
N GLU A 32 -16.14 -1.26 2.68
CA GLU A 32 -15.62 -1.48 1.33
C GLU A 32 -14.11 -1.20 1.28
N VAL A 33 -13.39 -1.94 0.43
CA VAL A 33 -11.99 -1.71 0.08
C VAL A 33 -11.84 -1.34 -1.39
N TRP A 34 -10.94 -0.42 -1.70
CA TRP A 34 -10.58 -0.10 -3.08
C TRP A 34 -9.62 -1.15 -3.64
N MET A 35 -10.01 -1.80 -4.74
CA MET A 35 -9.20 -2.81 -5.42
C MET A 35 -9.04 -2.50 -6.89
N GLN A 36 -7.91 -2.91 -7.45
CA GLN A 36 -7.55 -2.70 -8.85
C GLN A 36 -7.17 -4.03 -9.51
N GLU A 37 -7.57 -4.24 -10.76
CA GLU A 37 -7.06 -5.35 -11.57
C GLU A 37 -5.88 -4.87 -12.42
N ARG A 38 -4.72 -5.48 -12.22
CA ARG A 38 -3.48 -5.15 -12.94
C ARG A 38 -3.60 -5.51 -14.41
N VAL A 39 -3.13 -4.63 -15.29
CA VAL A 39 -3.08 -4.93 -16.73
C VAL A 39 -2.22 -6.19 -16.99
N LEU A 40 -2.61 -6.99 -18.00
CA LEU A 40 -1.92 -8.25 -18.31
C LEU A 40 -0.47 -8.08 -18.79
N THR A 41 -0.09 -6.87 -19.19
CA THR A 41 1.26 -6.53 -19.67
C THR A 41 2.26 -6.30 -18.54
N MET A 42 1.84 -6.24 -17.27
CA MET A 42 2.74 -5.96 -16.16
C MET A 42 3.73 -7.10 -15.91
N ARG A 43 4.95 -6.72 -15.51
CA ARG A 43 6.06 -7.66 -15.29
C ARG A 43 5.81 -8.64 -14.14
N ASN A 44 5.10 -8.19 -13.11
CA ASN A 44 4.77 -8.95 -11.90
C ASN A 44 3.26 -8.92 -11.68
N TYR A 45 2.69 -10.09 -11.32
CA TYR A 45 1.28 -10.27 -10.98
C TYR A 45 0.27 -9.78 -12.05
N PRO A 46 0.42 -10.14 -13.34
CA PRO A 46 -0.48 -9.69 -14.41
C PRO A 46 -1.91 -10.25 -14.24
N GLY A 47 -2.93 -9.39 -14.30
CA GLY A 47 -4.32 -9.76 -14.10
C GLY A 47 -4.62 -10.31 -12.71
N MET A 48 -3.81 -9.91 -11.71
CA MET A 48 -4.16 -10.08 -10.31
C MET A 48 -4.89 -8.85 -9.81
N THR A 49 -5.81 -9.09 -8.88
CA THR A 49 -6.50 -8.04 -8.14
C THR A 49 -5.60 -7.64 -6.97
N VAL A 50 -5.33 -6.35 -6.82
CA VAL A 50 -4.38 -5.81 -5.84
C VAL A 50 -4.93 -4.55 -5.18
N PHE A 51 -4.33 -4.20 -4.05
CA PHE A 51 -4.41 -2.86 -3.49
C PHE A 51 -3.41 -1.94 -4.19
N PRO A 52 -3.63 -0.61 -4.19
CA PRO A 52 -2.61 0.37 -4.59
C PRO A 52 -1.31 0.17 -3.80
N GLY A 53 -0.17 0.24 -4.48
CA GLY A 53 1.12 0.10 -3.85
C GLY A 53 2.25 -0.29 -4.79
N GLY A 54 3.46 -0.02 -4.33
CA GLY A 54 4.66 -0.27 -5.12
C GLY A 54 5.94 -0.21 -4.30
N GLY A 55 7.06 -0.17 -5.03
CA GLY A 55 8.38 -0.22 -4.43
C GLY A 55 8.76 1.14 -3.83
N VAL A 56 9.54 1.10 -2.75
CA VAL A 56 10.20 2.31 -2.26
C VAL A 56 11.22 2.78 -3.30
N ASP A 57 11.16 4.06 -3.69
CA ASP A 57 12.14 4.75 -4.53
C ASP A 57 13.22 5.40 -3.66
N ILE A 58 14.43 5.52 -4.16
CA ILE A 58 15.53 6.17 -3.43
C ILE A 58 15.24 7.64 -3.11
N ARG A 59 14.30 8.27 -3.84
CA ARG A 59 13.81 9.64 -3.66
C ARG A 59 12.72 9.76 -2.58
N ASP A 60 12.20 8.65 -2.07
CA ASP A 60 11.29 8.62 -0.89
C ASP A 60 12.06 8.75 0.44
N PHE A 61 13.38 8.55 0.41
CA PHE A 61 14.23 8.73 1.58
C PHE A 61 14.44 10.21 1.90
N PRO A 62 14.55 10.55 3.20
CA PRO A 62 14.74 11.93 3.62
C PRO A 62 16.02 12.52 3.01
N ALA A 63 15.99 13.80 2.66
CA ALA A 63 17.15 14.50 2.13
C ALA A 63 18.22 14.67 3.22
N ASP A 64 19.49 14.46 2.87
CA ASP A 64 20.63 14.62 3.79
C ASP A 64 21.11 16.08 3.90
N LYS A 65 20.21 17.06 3.74
CA LYS A 65 20.52 18.50 3.77
C LYS A 65 20.15 19.09 5.13
N GLU A 66 21.04 19.88 5.73
CA GLU A 66 20.81 20.52 7.04
C GLU A 66 19.62 21.49 7.04
N ASP A 67 19.29 22.11 5.90
CA ASP A 67 18.19 23.09 5.76
C ASP A 67 16.94 22.53 5.06
N ALA A 68 16.78 21.20 4.96
CA ALA A 68 15.58 20.62 4.34
C ALA A 68 14.34 20.94 5.19
N LYS A 69 13.22 21.35 4.55
CA LYS A 69 11.92 21.44 5.22
C LYS A 69 11.57 20.06 5.78
N GLU A 70 11.05 20.03 7.00
CA GLU A 70 10.45 18.82 7.55
C GLU A 70 9.08 18.61 6.85
N LEU A 71 9.04 17.71 5.87
CA LEU A 71 7.86 17.40 5.05
C LEU A 71 6.97 16.33 5.72
N TRP A 72 6.89 16.40 7.04
CA TRP A 72 6.38 15.33 7.90
C TRP A 72 5.65 15.94 9.10
N SER A 73 4.49 15.41 9.43
CA SER A 73 3.76 15.78 10.64
C SER A 73 3.14 14.57 11.36
N GLY A 74 2.46 14.83 12.48
CA GLY A 74 1.78 13.80 13.26
C GLY A 74 2.72 12.95 14.11
N ARG A 75 2.71 11.62 13.91
CA ARG A 75 3.53 10.69 14.70
C ARG A 75 5.02 10.84 14.35
N SER A 76 5.91 10.79 15.34
CA SER A 76 7.35 10.83 15.09
C SER A 76 7.82 9.65 14.21
N VAL A 77 8.77 9.92 13.31
CA VAL A 77 9.40 8.88 12.47
C VAL A 77 10.05 7.76 13.30
N HIS A 78 10.54 8.08 14.49
CA HIS A 78 11.19 7.13 15.39
C HIS A 78 10.17 6.15 15.99
N ASP A 79 8.98 6.63 16.37
CA ASP A 79 7.92 5.77 16.88
C ASP A 79 7.34 4.87 15.78
N LEU A 80 7.19 5.41 14.56
CA LEU A 80 6.80 4.59 13.41
C LEU A 80 7.85 3.52 13.12
N ALA A 81 9.13 3.88 13.10
CA ALA A 81 10.23 2.95 12.84
C ALA A 81 10.28 1.81 13.86
N LYS A 82 10.04 2.12 15.14
CA LYS A 82 9.93 1.12 16.20
C LYS A 82 8.75 0.19 15.96
N GLN A 83 7.58 0.70 15.57
CA GLN A 83 6.40 -0.13 15.29
C GLN A 83 6.61 -1.06 14.09
N LEU A 84 7.31 -0.58 13.06
CA LEU A 84 7.58 -1.31 11.82
C LEU A 84 8.79 -2.28 11.91
N ASP A 85 9.56 -2.21 13.00
CA ASP A 85 10.84 -2.90 13.16
C ASP A 85 11.82 -2.64 11.99
N VAL A 86 12.08 -1.35 11.73
CA VAL A 86 13.01 -0.87 10.70
C VAL A 86 13.80 0.35 11.17
N LYS A 87 14.78 0.81 10.39
CA LYS A 87 15.49 2.07 10.67
C LYS A 87 14.58 3.29 10.43
N PRO A 88 14.76 4.42 11.13
CA PRO A 88 13.99 5.65 10.90
C PRO A 88 13.94 6.11 9.44
N ARG A 89 15.06 6.03 8.72
CA ARG A 89 15.10 6.38 7.29
C ARG A 89 14.22 5.48 6.42
N GLN A 90 14.12 4.20 6.74
CA GLN A 90 13.25 3.25 6.04
C GLN A 90 11.78 3.50 6.38
N ALA A 91 11.47 3.80 7.65
CA ALA A 91 10.10 4.15 8.06
C ALA A 91 9.59 5.42 7.34
N HIS A 92 10.45 6.44 7.20
CA HIS A 92 10.15 7.61 6.40
C HIS A 92 9.85 7.24 4.94
N ALA A 93 10.76 6.49 4.31
CA ALA A 93 10.64 6.12 2.90
C ALA A 93 9.42 5.22 2.62
N LEU A 94 9.07 4.32 3.53
CA LEU A 94 7.87 3.48 3.45
C LEU A 94 6.58 4.31 3.52
N MET A 95 6.53 5.29 4.42
CA MET A 95 5.38 6.19 4.53
C MET A 95 5.23 7.05 3.27
N PHE A 96 6.33 7.61 2.77
CA PHE A 96 6.34 8.41 1.53
C PHE A 96 5.94 7.57 0.32
N ALA A 97 6.48 6.35 0.19
CA ALA A 97 6.10 5.42 -0.86
C ALA A 97 4.60 5.08 -0.78
N ALA A 98 4.06 4.83 0.42
CA ALA A 98 2.64 4.54 0.58
C ALA A 98 1.74 5.68 0.07
N VAL A 99 2.05 6.94 0.43
CA VAL A 99 1.27 8.10 -0.03
C VAL A 99 1.47 8.34 -1.53
N ARG A 100 2.71 8.25 -2.02
CA ARG A 100 3.06 8.42 -3.44
C ARG A 100 2.31 7.41 -4.31
N GLU A 101 2.43 6.12 -4.01
CA GLU A 101 1.82 5.04 -4.80
C GLU A 101 0.28 5.14 -4.77
N LEU A 102 -0.31 5.45 -3.62
CA LEU A 102 -1.75 5.70 -3.53
C LEU A 102 -2.19 6.83 -4.47
N PHE A 103 -1.42 7.91 -4.53
CA PHE A 103 -1.72 9.04 -5.41
C PHE A 103 -1.49 8.72 -6.89
N GLU A 104 -0.37 8.09 -7.23
CA GLU A 104 -0.03 7.67 -8.60
C GLU A 104 -1.06 6.68 -9.16
N GLU A 105 -1.61 5.77 -8.34
CA GLU A 105 -2.53 4.76 -8.83
C GLU A 105 -4.00 5.17 -8.75
N THR A 106 -4.39 5.99 -7.78
CA THR A 106 -5.81 6.30 -7.51
C THR A 106 -6.18 7.78 -7.59
N GLY A 107 -5.20 8.68 -7.61
CA GLY A 107 -5.46 10.12 -7.52
C GLY A 107 -5.92 10.60 -6.14
N THR A 108 -6.01 9.71 -5.15
CA THR A 108 -6.26 10.04 -3.74
C THR A 108 -4.97 10.52 -3.11
N LEU A 109 -4.99 11.68 -2.46
CA LEU A 109 -3.80 12.32 -1.88
C LEU A 109 -4.00 12.58 -0.40
N LEU A 110 -3.21 11.88 0.43
CA LEU A 110 -3.24 11.96 1.89
C LEU A 110 -2.16 12.92 2.39
N LEU A 111 -2.46 14.22 2.36
CA LEU A 111 -1.56 15.27 2.81
C LEU A 111 -2.30 16.31 3.64
N VAL A 112 -1.57 17.00 4.51
CA VAL A 112 -2.09 18.09 5.33
C VAL A 112 -1.45 19.42 4.96
N ASP A 113 -2.14 20.53 5.23
CA ASP A 113 -1.57 21.87 5.16
C ASP A 113 -0.76 22.22 6.42
N ASP A 114 -0.16 23.42 6.46
CA ASP A 114 0.65 23.90 7.60
C ASP A 114 -0.13 24.00 8.94
N ASN A 115 -1.46 23.82 8.93
CA ASN A 115 -2.30 23.78 10.14
C ASN A 115 -2.78 22.35 10.45
N ASP A 116 -2.10 21.32 9.92
CA ASP A 116 -2.46 19.90 10.02
C ASP A 116 -3.87 19.57 9.49
N LYS A 117 -4.39 20.38 8.56
CA LYS A 117 -5.70 20.13 7.96
C LYS A 117 -5.57 19.24 6.74
N LEU A 118 -6.22 18.07 6.79
CA LEU A 118 -6.30 17.12 5.67
C LEU A 118 -6.89 17.76 4.41
N LEU A 119 -6.21 17.53 3.29
CA LEU A 119 -6.64 17.94 1.96
C LEU A 119 -7.96 17.26 1.59
N GLN A 120 -8.98 18.07 1.26
CA GLN A 120 -10.31 17.57 0.87
C GLN A 120 -10.45 17.32 -0.63
N ASP A 121 -9.65 17.98 -1.47
CA ASP A 121 -9.74 17.88 -2.92
C ASP A 121 -8.35 17.73 -3.55
N ALA A 122 -8.08 16.54 -4.11
CA ALA A 122 -6.83 16.22 -4.77
C ALA A 122 -6.79 16.58 -6.26
N ARG A 123 -7.93 16.93 -6.88
CA ARG A 123 -8.02 17.21 -8.33
C ARG A 123 -7.05 18.29 -8.83
N PRO A 124 -6.77 19.38 -8.08
CA PRO A 124 -5.78 20.37 -8.52
C PRO A 124 -4.38 19.79 -8.73
N PHE A 125 -4.04 18.70 -8.05
CA PHE A 125 -2.73 18.06 -8.13
C PHE A 125 -2.65 16.97 -9.21
N HIS A 126 -3.73 16.65 -9.90
CA HIS A 126 -3.75 15.58 -10.92
C HIS A 126 -2.86 15.88 -12.13
N GLN A 127 -2.51 17.13 -12.42
CA GLN A 127 -1.49 17.43 -13.42
C GLN A 127 -0.07 17.12 -12.93
N ILE A 128 0.18 17.31 -11.63
CA ILE A 128 1.44 16.95 -10.98
C ILE A 128 1.57 15.42 -10.89
N ARG A 129 0.46 14.70 -10.65
CA ARG A 129 0.42 13.23 -10.67
C ARG A 129 1.09 12.65 -11.92
N LYS A 130 0.81 13.18 -13.11
CA LYS A 130 1.44 12.73 -14.37
C LYS A 130 2.96 12.94 -14.41
N ARG A 131 3.45 13.96 -13.71
CA ARG A 131 4.89 14.27 -13.60
C ARG A 131 5.58 13.34 -12.58
N LEU A 132 4.85 12.88 -11.55
CA LEU A 132 5.30 11.82 -10.65
C LEU A 132 5.39 10.47 -11.37
N GLU A 133 4.32 10.08 -12.07
CA GLU A 133 4.23 8.84 -12.85
C GLU A 133 5.33 8.75 -13.93
N SER A 134 5.67 9.86 -14.58
CA SER A 134 6.73 9.93 -15.58
C SER A 134 8.14 10.03 -14.97
N HIS A 135 8.25 10.06 -13.64
CA HIS A 135 9.45 10.32 -12.86
C HIS A 135 10.14 11.67 -13.14
N GLU A 136 9.43 12.62 -13.75
CA GLU A 136 9.89 14.00 -13.93
C GLU A 136 10.05 14.72 -12.58
N LEU A 137 9.12 14.48 -11.66
CA LEU A 137 9.21 14.91 -10.27
C LEU A 137 9.35 13.72 -9.33
N SER A 138 10.02 13.94 -8.21
CA SER A 138 9.91 13.11 -7.02
C SER A 138 8.77 13.55 -6.13
N PHE A 139 8.27 12.64 -5.29
CA PHE A 139 7.24 12.98 -4.32
C PHE A 139 7.70 14.07 -3.33
N THR A 140 8.96 14.01 -2.90
CA THR A 140 9.57 15.07 -2.09
C THR A 140 9.49 16.43 -2.77
N GLU A 141 9.82 16.54 -4.06
CA GLU A 141 9.70 17.82 -4.80
C GLU A 141 8.24 18.29 -4.91
N VAL A 142 7.28 17.36 -5.01
CA VAL A 142 5.86 17.72 -4.97
C VAL A 142 5.45 18.32 -3.63
N LEU A 143 5.90 17.75 -2.52
CA LEU A 143 5.64 18.33 -1.19
C LEU A 143 6.29 19.71 -1.04
N GLU A 144 7.52 19.87 -1.52
CA GLU A 144 8.22 21.16 -1.53
C GLU A 144 7.50 22.22 -2.40
N GLU A 145 7.03 21.86 -3.60
CA GLU A 145 6.31 22.77 -4.51
C GLU A 145 4.93 23.17 -3.96
N THR A 146 4.25 22.27 -3.27
CA THR A 146 2.88 22.47 -2.80
C THR A 146 2.80 23.05 -1.39
N GLY A 147 3.86 22.92 -0.60
CA GLY A 147 3.90 23.28 0.81
C GLY A 147 3.12 22.33 1.71
N LEU A 148 2.62 21.22 1.17
CA LEU A 148 1.88 20.20 1.92
C LEU A 148 2.82 19.17 2.55
N ASP A 149 2.39 18.58 3.65
CA ASP A 149 3.20 17.65 4.44
C ASP A 149 2.51 16.28 4.59
N VAL A 150 3.31 15.23 4.78
CA VAL A 150 2.81 13.87 5.07
C VAL A 150 2.52 13.75 6.56
N ASP A 151 1.24 13.59 6.91
CA ASP A 151 0.86 13.26 8.29
C ASP A 151 0.90 11.74 8.47
N ALA A 152 1.89 11.27 9.23
CA ALA A 152 2.13 9.85 9.50
C ALA A 152 1.05 9.18 10.37
N THR A 153 0.04 9.93 10.82
CA THR A 153 -1.15 9.38 11.47
C THR A 153 -2.24 8.98 10.49
N LEU A 154 -2.24 9.44 9.24
CA LEU A 154 -3.28 9.12 8.25
C LEU A 154 -3.19 7.69 7.71
N LEU A 155 -2.00 7.09 7.75
CA LEU A 155 -1.73 5.71 7.35
C LEU A 155 -1.37 4.87 8.57
N LYS A 156 -2.17 3.84 8.86
CA LYS A 156 -1.94 2.95 10.00
C LYS A 156 -1.26 1.65 9.55
N PRO A 157 -0.08 1.29 10.09
CA PRO A 157 0.51 -0.01 9.80
C PRO A 157 -0.43 -1.16 10.18
N SER A 158 -0.63 -2.14 9.29
CA SER A 158 -1.53 -3.27 9.51
C SER A 158 -0.89 -4.65 9.36
N GLY A 159 0.19 -4.75 8.56
CA GLY A 159 0.95 -5.99 8.39
C GLY A 159 2.25 -5.82 7.58
N ARG A 160 3.05 -6.89 7.54
CA ARG A 160 4.30 -6.98 6.76
C ARG A 160 4.46 -8.38 6.20
N TRP A 161 4.67 -8.49 4.90
CA TRP A 161 4.86 -9.76 4.20
C TRP A 161 6.15 -9.75 3.39
N VAL A 162 7.01 -10.74 3.65
CA VAL A 162 8.28 -10.94 2.97
C VAL A 162 8.15 -12.14 2.04
N GLY A 163 7.86 -11.86 0.77
CA GLY A 163 7.54 -12.88 -0.23
C GLY A 163 8.56 -12.92 -1.37
N LYS A 164 8.63 -14.07 -2.05
CA LYS A 164 9.44 -14.25 -3.26
C LYS A 164 8.51 -14.38 -4.45
N SER A 165 8.66 -13.53 -5.46
CA SER A 165 7.96 -13.68 -6.74
C SER A 165 8.36 -14.97 -7.46
N GLU A 166 7.55 -15.42 -8.43
CA GLU A 166 7.85 -16.55 -9.31
C GLU A 166 9.23 -16.45 -9.98
N LYS A 167 9.66 -15.22 -10.33
CA LYS A 167 10.97 -14.93 -10.94
C LYS A 167 12.12 -14.94 -9.93
N GLY A 168 11.83 -15.27 -8.68
CA GLY A 168 12.80 -15.41 -7.61
C GLY A 168 13.23 -14.10 -6.93
N THR A 169 12.60 -12.97 -7.26
CA THR A 169 12.88 -11.67 -6.62
C THR A 169 12.13 -11.58 -5.30
N TRP A 170 12.84 -11.23 -4.22
CA TRP A 170 12.26 -10.98 -2.90
C TRP A 170 11.70 -9.56 -2.76
N PHE A 171 10.58 -9.46 -2.06
CA PHE A 171 9.93 -8.21 -1.69
C PHE A 171 9.64 -8.24 -0.19
N ASP A 172 9.90 -7.14 0.50
CA ASP A 172 9.55 -6.91 1.91
C ASP A 172 8.49 -5.81 1.94
N THR A 173 7.23 -6.24 1.93
CA THR A 173 6.07 -5.38 1.66
C THR A 173 5.37 -5.02 2.97
N PHE A 174 5.28 -3.73 3.24
CA PHE A 174 4.56 -3.18 4.38
C PHE A 174 3.17 -2.76 3.95
N THR A 175 2.16 -3.13 4.73
CA THR A 175 0.77 -2.80 4.47
C THR A 175 0.31 -1.74 5.45
N PHE A 176 -0.36 -0.72 4.92
CA PHE A 176 -0.99 0.35 5.67
C PHE A 176 -2.49 0.38 5.36
N VAL A 177 -3.30 0.82 6.32
CA VAL A 177 -4.71 1.13 6.12
C VAL A 177 -4.88 2.64 6.13
N ALA A 178 -5.69 3.16 5.20
CA ALA A 178 -6.12 4.54 5.17
C ALA A 178 -7.63 4.63 4.94
N GLU A 179 -8.30 5.54 5.64
CA GLU A 179 -9.68 5.91 5.34
C GLU A 179 -9.70 6.88 4.17
N LEU A 180 -10.66 6.70 3.25
CA LEU A 180 -10.89 7.65 2.16
C LEU A 180 -11.22 9.05 2.72
N PRO A 181 -10.43 10.09 2.39
CA PRO A 181 -10.75 11.45 2.82
C PRO A 181 -12.10 11.92 2.25
N HIS A 182 -12.93 12.50 3.10
CA HIS A 182 -14.17 13.12 2.65
C HIS A 182 -13.88 14.21 1.60
N GLY A 183 -14.50 14.09 0.43
CA GLY A 183 -14.36 15.03 -0.69
C GLY A 183 -13.46 14.54 -1.82
N GLN A 184 -12.72 13.45 -1.60
CA GLN A 184 -11.94 12.77 -2.63
C GLN A 184 -12.69 11.53 -3.13
N GLU A 185 -12.46 11.16 -4.39
CA GLU A 185 -12.92 9.89 -4.96
C GLU A 185 -11.75 9.30 -5.76
N PRO A 186 -11.36 8.04 -5.52
CA PRO A 186 -10.32 7.38 -6.28
C PRO A 186 -10.76 7.14 -7.73
N ASP A 187 -9.80 7.18 -8.64
CA ASP A 187 -9.98 6.85 -10.04
C ASP A 187 -9.06 5.70 -10.49
N VAL A 188 -9.18 5.32 -11.77
CA VAL A 188 -8.30 4.36 -12.45
C VAL A 188 -7.56 5.04 -13.61
N ALA A 189 -7.27 6.33 -13.49
CA ALA A 189 -6.57 7.11 -14.52
C ALA A 189 -5.06 6.81 -14.53
N THR A 190 -4.70 5.53 -14.54
CA THR A 190 -3.34 4.98 -14.54
C THR A 190 -3.16 4.01 -15.71
N GLY A 191 -1.91 3.84 -16.16
CA GLY A 191 -1.56 2.82 -17.16
C GLY A 191 -1.41 1.40 -16.60
N GLU A 192 -1.46 1.25 -15.27
CA GLU A 192 -1.12 0.00 -14.58
C GLU A 192 -2.32 -0.88 -14.23
N ALA A 193 -3.53 -0.31 -14.18
CA ALA A 193 -4.77 -1.02 -13.89
C ALA A 193 -5.74 -0.96 -15.08
N SER A 194 -6.41 -2.09 -15.37
CA SER A 194 -7.45 -2.16 -16.40
C SER A 194 -8.85 -1.87 -15.86
N ASP A 195 -9.06 -2.08 -14.56
CA ASP A 195 -10.32 -1.85 -13.87
C ASP A 195 -10.04 -1.59 -12.38
N ALA A 196 -10.93 -0.86 -11.72
CA ALA A 196 -10.86 -0.59 -10.28
C ALA A 196 -12.24 -0.26 -9.72
N ASN A 197 -12.51 -0.72 -8.49
CA ASN A 197 -13.74 -0.35 -7.80
C ASN A 197 -13.66 -0.59 -6.30
N TRP A 198 -14.70 -0.14 -5.60
CA TRP A 198 -15.00 -0.48 -4.23
C TRP A 198 -15.68 -1.84 -4.14
N PHE A 199 -15.21 -2.70 -3.25
CA PHE A 199 -15.78 -4.01 -3.02
C PHE A 199 -15.88 -4.34 -1.53
N PRO A 200 -16.95 -5.02 -1.08
CA PRO A 200 -16.94 -5.70 0.21
C PRO A 200 -15.79 -6.72 0.25
N PRO A 201 -14.94 -6.73 1.30
CA PRO A 201 -13.82 -7.66 1.40
C PRO A 201 -14.23 -9.14 1.30
N SER A 202 -15.36 -9.50 1.90
CA SER A 202 -15.91 -10.87 1.86
C SER A 202 -16.28 -11.32 0.44
N LEU A 203 -16.79 -10.40 -0.39
CA LEU A 203 -17.13 -10.69 -1.79
C LEU A 203 -15.88 -11.07 -2.60
N LEU A 204 -14.75 -10.42 -2.33
CA LEU A 204 -13.47 -10.69 -2.99
C LEU A 204 -12.92 -12.07 -2.59
N ILE A 205 -13.00 -12.43 -1.31
CA ILE A 205 -12.61 -13.74 -0.82
C ILE A 205 -13.49 -14.85 -1.43
N ASP A 206 -14.80 -14.65 -1.48
CA ASP A 206 -15.72 -15.59 -2.13
C ASP A 206 -15.45 -15.70 -3.63
N GLY A 207 -15.18 -14.58 -4.31
CA GLY A 207 -14.75 -14.57 -5.71
C GLY A 207 -13.48 -15.39 -5.93
N TRP A 208 -12.49 -15.30 -5.04
CA TRP A 208 -11.27 -16.10 -5.11
C TRP A 208 -11.55 -17.59 -4.88
N ARG A 209 -12.39 -17.96 -3.90
CA ARG A 209 -12.83 -19.35 -3.65
C ARG A 209 -13.50 -19.95 -4.89
N GLN A 210 -14.21 -19.14 -5.67
CA GLN A 210 -14.85 -19.53 -6.93
C GLN A 210 -13.94 -19.42 -8.17
N GLY A 211 -12.68 -19.02 -8.01
CA GLY A 211 -11.73 -18.87 -9.10
C GLY A 211 -12.03 -17.73 -10.08
N LEU A 212 -12.75 -16.70 -9.63
CA LEU A 212 -13.12 -15.52 -10.41
C LEU A 212 -12.09 -14.41 -10.33
N VAL A 213 -11.39 -14.28 -9.20
CA VAL A 213 -10.30 -13.32 -8.98
C VAL A 213 -9.04 -14.03 -8.48
N ARG A 214 -7.90 -13.37 -8.65
CA ARG A 214 -6.59 -13.87 -8.21
C ARG A 214 -5.91 -12.84 -7.33
N PHE A 215 -5.25 -13.34 -6.30
CA PHE A 215 -4.50 -12.51 -5.37
C PHE A 215 -3.07 -13.03 -5.26
N ALA A 216 -2.13 -12.12 -5.00
CA ALA A 216 -0.86 -12.52 -4.39
C ALA A 216 -1.13 -13.00 -2.95
N PRO A 217 -0.27 -13.85 -2.37
CA PRO A 217 -0.45 -14.36 -1.00
C PRO A 217 -0.68 -13.26 0.05
N SER A 218 0.08 -12.17 -0.05
CA SER A 218 -0.06 -11.01 0.84
C SER A 218 -1.43 -10.34 0.69
N THR A 219 -1.90 -10.11 -0.53
CA THR A 219 -3.21 -9.50 -0.79
C THR A 219 -4.34 -10.37 -0.25
N TRP A 220 -4.28 -11.69 -0.45
CA TRP A 220 -5.28 -12.61 0.10
C TRP A 220 -5.31 -12.54 1.63
N ALA A 221 -4.13 -12.60 2.27
CA ALA A 221 -4.02 -12.55 3.73
C ALA A 221 -4.64 -11.26 4.29
N GLN A 222 -4.32 -10.11 3.69
CA GLN A 222 -4.86 -8.83 4.12
C GLN A 222 -6.39 -8.72 3.90
N LEU A 223 -6.90 -9.22 2.78
CA LEU A 223 -8.35 -9.27 2.53
C LEU A 223 -9.08 -10.19 3.50
N TYR A 224 -8.49 -11.35 3.79
CA TYR A 224 -9.03 -12.30 4.76
C TYR A 224 -9.15 -11.64 6.13
N ASP A 225 -8.07 -11.00 6.60
CA ASP A 225 -8.04 -10.25 7.85
C ASP A 225 -9.11 -9.15 7.89
N ILE A 226 -9.23 -8.37 6.83
CA ILE A 226 -10.15 -7.24 6.79
C ILE A 226 -11.61 -7.68 6.67
N SER A 227 -11.86 -8.86 6.11
CA SER A 227 -13.21 -9.43 6.00
C SER A 227 -13.86 -9.75 7.36
N GLU A 228 -13.10 -9.72 8.45
CA GLU A 228 -13.59 -9.90 9.82
C GLU A 228 -14.23 -8.63 10.41
N PHE A 229 -14.08 -7.46 9.77
CA PHE A 229 -14.60 -6.18 10.26
C PHE A 229 -15.83 -5.71 9.47
N ALA A 230 -16.70 -4.97 10.14
CA ALA A 230 -17.95 -4.46 9.55
C ALA A 230 -17.87 -2.97 9.16
N SER A 231 -16.91 -2.21 9.70
CA SER A 231 -16.76 -0.77 9.47
C SER A 231 -15.31 -0.29 9.46
N VAL A 232 -15.08 0.91 8.95
CA VAL A 232 -13.79 1.61 9.01
C VAL A 232 -13.33 1.80 10.46
N ASP A 233 -14.23 2.22 11.35
CA ASP A 233 -13.91 2.45 12.77
C ASP A 233 -13.35 1.20 13.44
N GLU A 234 -13.96 0.03 13.21
CA GLU A 234 -13.48 -1.24 13.75
C GLU A 234 -12.07 -1.60 13.24
N ILE A 235 -11.77 -1.35 11.96
CA ILE A 235 -10.42 -1.56 11.43
C ILE A 235 -9.45 -0.61 12.10
N MET A 236 -9.78 0.68 12.17
CA MET A 236 -8.90 1.72 12.70
C MET A 236 -8.57 1.47 14.17
N ASP A 237 -9.53 1.02 14.96
CA ASP A 237 -9.31 0.59 16.34
C ASP A 237 -8.43 -0.67 16.43
N ASN A 238 -8.62 -1.66 15.55
CA ASN A 238 -7.82 -2.88 15.53
C ASN A 238 -6.35 -2.65 15.16
N VAL A 239 -6.07 -1.76 14.20
CA VAL A 239 -4.69 -1.45 13.77
C VAL A 239 -3.98 -0.44 14.67
N LYS A 240 -4.71 0.19 15.60
CA LYS A 240 -4.17 1.23 16.48
C LYS A 240 -3.09 0.67 17.40
N GLY A 241 -1.83 1.02 17.10
CA GLY A 241 -0.68 0.62 17.91
C GLY A 241 -0.33 -0.87 17.79
N LYS A 242 -0.85 -1.55 16.77
CA LYS A 242 -0.55 -2.95 16.48
C LYS A 242 0.95 -3.13 16.19
N GLU A 243 1.60 -4.08 16.85
CA GLU A 243 2.96 -4.49 16.51
C GLU A 243 2.97 -5.21 15.16
N ILE A 244 3.96 -4.90 14.31
CA ILE A 244 4.03 -5.42 12.95
C ILE A 244 5.10 -6.50 12.86
N GLU A 245 4.67 -7.75 13.01
CA GLU A 245 5.52 -8.91 12.79
C GLU A 245 5.58 -9.28 11.30
N ALA A 246 6.79 -9.60 10.82
CA ALA A 246 6.99 -10.02 9.44
C ALA A 246 6.56 -11.47 9.23
N VAL A 247 5.65 -11.70 8.29
CA VAL A 247 5.37 -13.04 7.76
C VAL A 247 6.33 -13.32 6.61
N VAL A 248 7.18 -14.35 6.73
CA VAL A 248 8.27 -14.62 5.78
C VAL A 248 8.03 -15.93 5.03
N GLY A 249 8.13 -15.86 3.69
CA GLY A 249 7.97 -17.01 2.80
C GLY A 249 6.52 -17.48 2.70
N ASP A 250 6.34 -18.81 2.70
CA ASP A 250 5.04 -19.47 2.61
C ASP A 250 4.67 -20.04 3.98
N PRO A 251 3.89 -19.32 4.81
CA PRO A 251 3.59 -19.71 6.19
C PRO A 251 2.52 -20.82 6.27
N VAL A 252 2.76 -21.96 5.61
CA VAL A 252 1.83 -23.10 5.52
C VAL A 252 1.45 -23.67 6.88
N ASP A 253 2.31 -23.50 7.89
CA ASP A 253 2.08 -23.99 9.25
C ASP A 253 1.19 -23.06 10.09
N ILE A 254 0.93 -21.83 9.63
CA ILE A 254 0.04 -20.89 10.31
C ILE A 254 -1.40 -21.26 9.96
N PRO A 255 -2.23 -21.74 10.91
CA PRO A 255 -3.58 -22.22 10.60
C PRO A 255 -4.46 -21.20 9.88
N ARG A 256 -4.22 -19.91 10.15
CA ARG A 256 -4.90 -18.78 9.51
C ARG A 256 -4.75 -18.73 7.99
N TYR A 257 -3.57 -19.12 7.46
CA TYR A 257 -3.28 -19.06 6.03
C TYR A 257 -3.45 -20.41 5.34
N ARG A 258 -3.91 -21.43 6.07
CA ARG A 258 -4.09 -22.78 5.54
C ARG A 258 -5.00 -22.79 4.30
N GLU A 259 -6.11 -22.03 4.34
CA GLU A 259 -7.04 -21.97 3.20
C GLU A 259 -6.33 -21.52 1.92
N LEU A 260 -5.47 -20.50 2.00
CA LEU A 260 -4.72 -19.98 0.85
C LEU A 260 -3.82 -21.05 0.21
N PHE A 261 -3.14 -21.87 1.01
CA PHE A 261 -2.16 -22.83 0.52
C PHE A 261 -2.73 -24.22 0.21
N GLU A 262 -3.85 -24.60 0.82
CA GLU A 262 -4.53 -25.87 0.55
C GLU A 262 -5.58 -25.77 -0.56
N SER A 263 -6.17 -24.58 -0.75
CA SER A 263 -7.18 -24.38 -1.78
C SER A 263 -6.54 -24.20 -3.15
N ASN A 264 -7.09 -24.89 -4.15
CA ASN A 264 -6.74 -24.70 -5.55
C ASN A 264 -7.99 -24.33 -6.36
N PRO A 265 -8.50 -23.10 -6.25
CA PRO A 265 -9.63 -22.66 -7.05
C PRO A 265 -9.29 -22.81 -8.53
N VAL A 266 -10.17 -23.46 -9.29
CA VAL A 266 -10.00 -23.62 -10.73
C VAL A 266 -10.68 -22.44 -11.40
N ASN A 267 -10.01 -21.83 -12.38
CA ASN A 267 -10.60 -20.70 -13.09
C ASN A 267 -11.84 -21.12 -13.89
N ARG A 268 -12.64 -20.13 -14.33
CA ARG A 268 -13.85 -20.35 -15.14
C ARG A 268 -13.67 -21.22 -16.41
N MET A 269 -12.44 -21.45 -16.85
CA MET A 269 -12.10 -22.27 -18.02
C MET A 269 -11.57 -23.67 -17.65
N GLY A 270 -11.64 -24.08 -16.38
CA GLY A 270 -11.16 -25.40 -15.94
C GLY A 270 -9.63 -25.50 -15.83
N LYS A 271 -8.89 -24.40 -15.92
CA LYS A 271 -7.43 -24.38 -15.76
C LYS A 271 -7.05 -24.03 -14.33
N LYS A 272 -6.07 -24.75 -13.79
CA LYS A 272 -5.42 -24.39 -12.53
C LYS A 272 -4.71 -23.05 -12.69
N PHE A 273 -4.78 -22.22 -11.66
CA PHE A 273 -3.91 -21.06 -11.56
C PHE A 273 -2.52 -21.54 -11.12
N GLU A 274 -1.49 -21.12 -11.83
CA GLU A 274 -0.11 -21.18 -11.31
C GLU A 274 0.05 -19.99 -10.35
N LEU A 275 0.52 -20.26 -9.13
CA LEU A 275 0.86 -19.27 -8.11
C LEU A 275 2.28 -18.72 -8.35
#